data_AF-A5E3Y4-F1
#
_entry.id   AF-A5E3Y4-F1
#
_cell.length_a   1.000
_cell.length_b   1.000
_cell.length_c   1.000
_cell.angle_alpha   90.00
_cell.angle_beta   90.00
_cell.angle_gamma   90.00
#
_symmetry.space_group_name_H-M   'P 1'
#
loop_
_entity.id
_entity.type
_entity.pdbx_description
1 polymer ?
#
loop_
_entity_poly.entity_id
_entity_poly.type
_entity_poly.pdbx_seq_one_letter_code
_entity_poly.pdbx_strand_id
1 'polypeptide(L)'
;MSTLKQPIDMIITQDCGGFNLGSFLVRRSSWSEMLLDIWWDPAMYEQMHMQWEHKEQDALETLYSTQAWIRERIGFLPLRKINAFPPGACADKADDPQYFFKDHDFVINMAGCEWGRDCWGEMEHYKALSKKLRKSWWKFWQ
;
A
#
# COMPACT_ATOMS: atom_id res chain seq x y z
N MET A 1 6.13 -30.14 16.31
CA MET A 1 5.27 -28.96 16.09
C MET A 1 6.14 -27.73 16.35
N SER A 2 6.86 -27.27 15.33
CA SER A 2 7.89 -26.24 15.45
C SER A 2 7.29 -24.88 15.11
N THR A 3 6.82 -24.14 16.12
CA THR A 3 6.58 -22.69 16.05
C THR A 3 7.92 -21.95 16.03
N LEU A 4 8.68 -22.08 14.93
CA LEU A 4 9.79 -21.17 14.66
C LEU A 4 9.17 -19.88 14.11
N LYS A 5 9.39 -18.78 14.84
CA LYS A 5 9.09 -17.39 14.41
C LYS A 5 9.87 -17.08 13.13
N GLN A 6 9.37 -17.59 12.03
CA GLN A 6 9.80 -17.32 10.69
C GLN A 6 9.59 -15.79 10.49
N PRO A 7 10.65 -14.99 10.23
CA PRO A 7 10.56 -13.53 10.13
C PRO A 7 9.74 -13.08 8.91
N ILE A 8 8.82 -12.11 9.07
CA ILE A 8 8.00 -11.53 7.99
C ILE A 8 8.86 -11.18 6.76
N ASP A 9 8.39 -11.56 5.57
CA ASP A 9 9.06 -11.25 4.30
C ASP A 9 8.39 -10.11 3.54
N MET A 10 7.08 -9.96 3.64
CA MET A 10 6.36 -8.90 2.93
C MET A 10 5.46 -8.14 3.89
N ILE A 11 5.47 -6.82 3.78
CA ILE A 11 4.64 -5.91 4.56
C ILE A 11 3.79 -5.11 3.60
N ILE A 12 2.47 -5.22 3.78
CA ILE A 12 1.47 -4.49 3.00
C ILE A 12 0.59 -3.65 3.92
N THR A 13 -0.23 -2.79 3.33
CA THR A 13 -1.22 -2.00 4.05
C THR A 13 -2.62 -2.48 3.77
N GLN A 14 -3.58 -2.08 4.61
CA GLN A 14 -5.00 -2.29 4.34
C GLN A 14 -5.72 -0.95 4.25
N ASP A 15 -6.61 -0.80 3.27
CA ASP A 15 -7.41 0.40 3.05
C ASP A 15 -8.92 0.15 3.28
N CYS A 16 -9.77 0.98 2.68
CA CYS A 16 -11.22 0.84 2.78
C CYS A 16 -11.79 -0.36 1.98
N GLY A 17 -11.01 -0.94 1.05
CA GLY A 17 -11.41 -2.03 0.18
C GLY A 17 -10.75 -3.38 0.51
N GLY A 18 -9.61 -3.39 1.18
CA GLY A 18 -8.90 -4.64 1.49
C GLY A 18 -7.40 -4.45 1.49
N PHE A 19 -6.69 -5.28 0.74
CA PHE A 19 -5.24 -5.18 0.62
C PHE A 19 -4.88 -3.96 -0.24
N ASN A 20 -3.92 -3.17 0.22
CA ASN A 20 -3.38 -2.07 -0.57
C ASN A 20 -1.89 -2.26 -0.86
N LEU A 21 -1.61 -2.33 -2.16
CA LEU A 21 -0.30 -2.52 -2.77
C LEU A 21 0.32 -1.25 -3.38
N GLY A 22 -0.26 -0.08 -3.12
CA GLY A 22 0.31 1.20 -3.55
C GLY A 22 1.63 1.57 -2.85
N SER A 23 1.87 1.00 -1.66
CA SER A 23 3.18 1.00 -1.02
C SER A 23 3.34 -0.26 -0.16
N PHE A 24 4.39 -1.03 -0.42
CA PHE A 24 4.70 -2.26 0.29
C PHE A 24 6.20 -2.47 0.36
N LEU A 25 6.62 -3.33 1.29
CA LEU A 25 8.03 -3.69 1.49
C LEU A 25 8.19 -5.19 1.35
N VAL A 26 9.20 -5.62 0.61
CA VAL A 26 9.56 -7.04 0.48
C VAL A 26 11.02 -7.21 0.84
N ARG A 27 11.29 -8.14 1.76
CA ARG A 27 12.64 -8.59 2.09
C ARG A 27 13.09 -9.57 1.03
N ARG A 28 14.32 -9.39 0.54
CA ARG A 28 14.98 -10.37 -0.31
C ARG A 28 15.19 -11.70 0.44
N SER A 29 14.51 -12.74 -0.01
CA SER A 29 14.62 -14.10 0.52
C SER A 29 14.18 -15.13 -0.55
N SER A 30 14.43 -16.42 -0.30
CA SER A 30 13.89 -17.49 -1.17
C SER A 30 12.37 -17.49 -1.21
N TRP A 31 11.71 -17.05 -0.13
CA TRP A 31 10.26 -16.89 -0.10
C TRP A 31 9.80 -15.77 -1.03
N SER A 32 10.50 -14.63 -1.07
CA SER A 32 10.11 -13.53 -1.96
C SER A 32 10.30 -13.90 -3.43
N GLU A 33 11.34 -14.66 -3.76
CA GLU A 33 11.56 -15.17 -5.12
C GLU A 33 10.41 -16.09 -5.54
N MET A 34 10.07 -17.08 -4.71
CA MET A 34 8.96 -17.99 -4.97
C MET A 34 7.59 -17.27 -5.05
N LEU A 35 7.35 -16.28 -4.18
CA LEU A 35 6.12 -15.49 -4.24
C LEU A 35 6.03 -14.75 -5.58
N LEU A 36 7.09 -14.05 -5.99
CA LEU A 36 7.07 -13.26 -7.22
C LEU A 36 6.92 -14.13 -8.47
N ASP A 37 7.54 -15.31 -8.49
CA ASP A 37 7.39 -16.28 -9.59
C ASP A 37 5.93 -16.73 -9.77
N ILE A 38 5.24 -17.04 -8.67
CA ILE A 38 3.84 -17.50 -8.69
C ILE A 38 2.89 -16.33 -8.92
N TRP A 39 3.17 -15.17 -8.33
CA TRP A 39 2.31 -14.00 -8.43
C TRP A 39 2.29 -13.42 -9.85
N TRP A 40 3.39 -13.58 -10.60
CA TRP A 40 3.49 -13.21 -12.01
C TRP A 40 3.16 -14.36 -12.99
N ASP A 41 2.80 -15.55 -12.50
CA ASP A 41 2.52 -16.70 -13.37
C ASP A 41 1.33 -16.39 -14.31
N PRO A 42 1.56 -16.39 -15.64
CA PRO A 42 0.49 -16.15 -16.62
C PRO A 42 -0.67 -17.15 -16.49
N ALA A 43 -0.42 -18.39 -16.05
CA ALA A 43 -1.50 -19.35 -15.87
C ALA A 43 -2.47 -18.95 -14.74
N MET A 44 -1.99 -18.28 -13.70
CA MET A 44 -2.84 -17.74 -12.63
C MET A 44 -3.43 -16.38 -13.03
N TYR A 45 -2.60 -15.50 -13.61
CA TYR A 45 -2.99 -14.13 -13.94
C TYR A 45 -3.90 -14.05 -15.19
N GLU A 46 -3.56 -14.74 -16.28
CA GLU A 46 -4.32 -14.74 -17.54
C GLU A 46 -5.56 -15.65 -17.51
N GLN A 47 -5.74 -16.55 -16.54
CA GLN A 47 -7.00 -17.30 -16.44
C GLN A 47 -8.07 -16.53 -15.66
N MET A 48 -7.66 -15.65 -14.74
CA MET A 48 -8.54 -14.92 -13.84
C MET A 48 -8.70 -13.42 -14.19
N HIS A 49 -7.96 -12.90 -15.18
CA HIS A 49 -8.02 -11.49 -15.59
C HIS A 49 -9.42 -10.98 -16.01
N MET A 50 -10.36 -11.87 -16.34
CA MET A 50 -11.76 -11.50 -16.61
C MET A 50 -12.64 -11.44 -15.35
N GLN A 51 -12.16 -11.94 -14.19
CA GLN A 51 -12.84 -11.94 -12.90
C GLN A 51 -12.25 -10.92 -11.91
N TRP A 52 -10.99 -10.50 -12.11
CA TRP A 52 -10.29 -9.58 -11.21
C TRP A 52 -10.35 -8.14 -11.72
N GLU A 53 -11.16 -7.30 -11.07
CA GLU A 53 -11.23 -5.87 -11.36
C GLU A 53 -9.95 -5.13 -10.92
N HIS A 54 -9.27 -5.61 -9.86
CA HIS A 54 -8.09 -4.97 -9.26
C HIS A 54 -6.77 -5.72 -9.54
N LYS A 55 -6.76 -6.64 -10.51
CA LYS A 55 -5.56 -7.29 -11.07
C LYS A 55 -4.62 -7.88 -10.01
N GLU A 56 -3.51 -7.19 -9.73
CA GLU A 56 -2.45 -7.65 -8.83
C GLU A 56 -2.90 -7.77 -7.37
N GLN A 57 -3.83 -6.90 -6.93
CA GLN A 57 -4.41 -6.95 -5.57
C GLN A 57 -5.25 -8.22 -5.39
N ASP A 58 -6.19 -8.46 -6.30
CA ASP A 58 -7.07 -9.64 -6.26
C ASP A 58 -6.26 -10.96 -6.36
N ALA A 59 -5.20 -10.95 -7.16
CA ALA A 59 -4.27 -12.08 -7.26
C ALA A 59 -3.60 -12.38 -5.91
N LEU A 60 -3.07 -11.36 -5.23
CA LEU A 60 -2.41 -11.54 -3.94
C LEU A 60 -3.41 -11.94 -2.85
N GLU A 61 -4.63 -11.40 -2.84
CA GLU A 61 -5.68 -11.80 -1.90
C GLU A 61 -6.09 -13.26 -2.10
N THR A 62 -6.17 -13.72 -3.36
CA THR A 62 -6.43 -15.12 -3.69
C THR A 62 -5.29 -16.03 -3.22
N LEU A 63 -4.05 -15.66 -3.51
CA LEU A 63 -2.87 -16.38 -3.05
C LEU A 63 -2.77 -16.41 -1.53
N TYR A 64 -3.06 -15.29 -0.86
CA TYR A 64 -3.14 -15.21 0.59
C TYR A 64 -4.23 -16.13 1.14
N SER A 65 -5.45 -16.09 0.61
CA SER A 65 -6.54 -16.92 1.14
C SER A 65 -6.33 -18.42 0.94
N THR A 66 -5.69 -18.83 -0.17
CA THR A 66 -5.52 -20.24 -0.55
C THR A 66 -4.21 -20.87 -0.08
N GLN A 67 -3.13 -20.10 0.03
CA GLN A 67 -1.78 -20.62 0.31
C GLN A 67 -1.30 -20.26 1.72
N ALA A 68 -1.28 -21.24 2.63
CA ALA A 68 -0.84 -21.02 4.02
C ALA A 68 0.60 -20.49 4.12
N TRP A 69 1.51 -20.99 3.28
CA TRP A 69 2.92 -20.59 3.26
C TRP A 69 3.13 -19.10 2.87
N ILE A 70 2.16 -18.50 2.17
CA ILE A 70 2.16 -17.06 1.86
C ILE A 70 1.68 -16.27 3.09
N ARG A 71 0.55 -16.68 3.69
CA ARG A 71 -0.04 -15.99 4.85
C ARG A 71 0.89 -15.89 6.03
N GLU A 72 1.65 -16.95 6.30
CA GLU A 72 2.55 -17.02 7.45
C GLU A 72 3.69 -15.99 7.39
N ARG A 73 3.87 -15.31 6.26
CA ARG A 73 5.03 -14.47 5.95
C ARG A 73 4.66 -13.04 5.54
N ILE A 74 3.36 -12.73 5.44
CA ILE A 74 2.85 -11.39 5.17
C ILE A 74 2.44 -10.70 6.48
N GLY A 75 2.86 -9.45 6.65
CA GLY A 75 2.46 -8.57 7.74
C GLY A 75 1.63 -7.39 7.24
N PHE A 76 0.72 -6.90 8.08
CA PHE A 76 -0.15 -5.78 7.77
C PHE A 76 0.20 -4.55 8.61
N LEU A 77 0.19 -3.39 7.96
CA LEU A 77 0.31 -2.09 8.61
C LEU A 77 -0.97 -1.26 8.42
N PRO A 78 -1.28 -0.37 9.36
CA PRO A 78 -2.24 0.71 9.10
C PRO A 78 -1.82 1.51 7.87
N LEU A 79 -2.77 1.83 6.99
CA LEU A 79 -2.54 2.50 5.70
C LEU A 79 -1.56 3.68 5.78
N ARG A 80 -1.84 4.61 6.70
CA ARG A 80 -1.08 5.86 6.87
C ARG A 80 0.38 5.69 7.29
N LYS A 81 0.80 4.50 7.71
CA LYS A 81 2.20 4.27 8.09
C LYS A 81 3.16 4.42 6.92
N ILE A 82 2.77 3.95 5.74
CA ILE A 82 3.62 4.00 4.54
C ILE A 82 2.85 4.40 3.27
N ASN A 83 1.54 4.62 3.34
CA ASN A 83 0.68 4.66 2.16
C ASN A 83 -0.59 5.53 2.36
N ALA A 84 -0.46 6.70 3.00
CA ALA A 84 -1.61 7.52 3.36
C ALA A 84 -2.40 8.02 2.14
N PHE A 85 -3.72 8.06 2.22
CA PHE A 85 -4.56 8.54 1.14
C PHE A 85 -4.84 10.05 1.22
N PRO A 86 -4.97 10.75 0.08
CA PRO A 86 -5.55 12.08 0.06
C PRO A 86 -7.06 12.02 0.34
N PRO A 87 -7.66 13.15 0.78
CA PRO A 87 -9.11 13.28 0.84
C PRO A 87 -9.75 12.87 -0.50
N GLY A 88 -10.85 12.10 -0.44
CA GLY A 88 -11.60 11.66 -1.61
C GLY A 88 -11.16 10.33 -2.23
N ALA A 89 -10.08 9.68 -1.78
CA ALA A 89 -9.67 8.35 -2.30
C ALA A 89 -10.57 7.20 -1.79
N CYS A 90 -11.14 7.33 -0.59
CA CYS A 90 -12.09 6.39 0.02
C CYS A 90 -13.37 7.15 0.41
N ALA A 91 -14.16 7.60 -0.58
CA ALA A 91 -15.31 8.47 -0.34
C ALA A 91 -16.33 7.89 0.65
N ASP A 92 -16.61 6.59 0.57
CA ASP A 92 -17.55 5.88 1.46
C ASP A 92 -17.07 5.81 2.92
N LYS A 93 -15.79 6.12 3.16
CA LYS A 93 -15.15 6.15 4.47
C LYS A 93 -14.54 7.52 4.78
N ALA A 94 -15.07 8.60 4.19
CA ALA A 94 -14.51 9.96 4.32
C ALA A 94 -14.28 10.44 5.77
N ASP A 95 -15.11 9.96 6.71
CA ASP A 95 -15.01 10.31 8.13
C ASP A 95 -14.03 9.46 8.93
N ASP A 96 -13.40 8.44 8.30
CA ASP A 96 -12.46 7.55 8.99
C ASP A 96 -11.01 8.09 8.94
N PRO A 97 -10.46 8.57 10.07
CA PRO A 97 -9.12 9.16 10.13
C PRO A 97 -7.98 8.15 9.97
N GLN A 98 -8.28 6.85 9.82
CA GLN A 98 -7.29 5.80 9.64
C GLN A 98 -6.67 5.78 8.23
N TYR A 99 -7.39 6.31 7.24
CA TYR A 99 -6.96 6.23 5.83
C TYR A 99 -6.30 7.53 5.34
N PHE A 100 -6.81 8.68 5.76
CA PHE A 100 -6.42 9.96 5.18
C PHE A 100 -5.17 10.55 5.82
N PHE A 101 -4.34 11.16 4.98
CA PHE A 101 -3.11 11.84 5.35
C PHE A 101 -3.30 12.78 6.54
N LYS A 102 -2.36 12.71 7.47
CA LYS A 102 -2.14 13.72 8.51
C LYS A 102 -0.70 14.20 8.47
N ASP A 103 -0.49 15.38 9.04
CA ASP A 103 0.83 15.97 9.19
C ASP A 103 1.84 14.94 9.71
N HIS A 104 2.96 14.82 8.99
CA HIS A 104 4.07 13.88 9.25
C HIS A 104 3.80 12.40 8.95
N ASP A 105 2.72 12.06 8.26
CA ASP A 105 2.65 10.76 7.59
C ASP A 105 3.76 10.66 6.52
N PHE A 106 4.29 9.45 6.32
CA PHE A 106 5.54 9.24 5.58
C PHE A 106 5.41 9.49 4.07
N VAL A 107 4.38 8.93 3.44
CA VAL A 107 4.13 8.97 2.00
C VAL A 107 2.64 9.14 1.77
N ILE A 108 2.29 9.97 0.78
CA ILE A 108 0.93 10.11 0.25
C ILE A 108 0.83 9.32 -1.05
N ASN A 109 -0.16 8.44 -1.14
CA ASN A 109 -0.52 7.73 -2.36
C ASN A 109 -1.77 8.39 -2.96
N MET A 110 -1.64 8.95 -4.17
CA MET A 110 -2.69 9.67 -4.89
C MET A 110 -3.75 8.73 -5.48
N ALA A 111 -4.25 7.78 -4.69
CA ALA A 111 -5.22 6.78 -5.10
C ALA A 111 -6.54 7.43 -5.54
N GLY A 112 -7.09 6.89 -6.62
CA GLY A 112 -8.38 7.31 -7.19
C GLY A 112 -8.38 8.73 -7.73
N CYS A 113 -7.21 9.32 -7.95
CA CYS A 113 -7.12 10.72 -8.31
C CYS A 113 -7.60 11.00 -9.74
N GLU A 114 -7.41 10.05 -10.66
CA GLU A 114 -7.89 10.13 -12.04
C GLU A 114 -9.42 10.22 -12.17
N TRP A 115 -10.16 10.01 -11.08
CA TRP A 115 -11.63 10.01 -11.06
C TRP A 115 -12.19 11.35 -10.59
N GLY A 116 -12.17 12.34 -11.49
CA GLY A 116 -12.88 13.61 -11.29
C GLY A 116 -12.25 14.55 -10.25
N ARG A 117 -11.00 14.31 -9.85
CA ARG A 117 -10.22 15.17 -8.96
C ARG A 117 -9.08 15.88 -9.70
N ASP A 118 -8.63 17.00 -9.15
CA ASP A 118 -7.50 17.75 -9.70
C ASP A 118 -6.17 17.18 -9.16
N CYS A 119 -5.68 16.12 -9.80
CA CYS A 119 -4.41 15.50 -9.42
C CYS A 119 -3.22 16.43 -9.45
N TRP A 120 -3.22 17.34 -10.40
CA TRP A 120 -2.13 18.30 -10.53
C TRP A 120 -2.15 19.25 -9.33
N GLY A 121 -3.30 19.85 -9.03
CA GLY A 121 -3.48 20.75 -7.89
C GLY A 121 -3.17 20.09 -6.56
N GLU A 122 -3.63 18.85 -6.35
CA GLU A 122 -3.33 18.11 -5.12
C GLU A 122 -1.84 17.76 -5.00
N MET A 123 -1.20 17.35 -6.08
CA MET A 123 0.24 17.08 -6.09
C MET A 123 1.04 18.36 -5.77
N GLU A 124 0.66 19.50 -6.35
CA GLU A 124 1.27 20.80 -6.04
C GLU A 124 1.03 21.22 -4.57
N HIS A 125 -0.15 20.95 -4.02
CA HIS A 125 -0.45 21.16 -2.61
C HIS A 125 0.50 20.36 -1.70
N TYR A 126 0.64 19.04 -1.92
CA TYR A 126 1.51 18.19 -1.10
C TYR A 126 3.00 18.50 -1.31
N LYS A 127 3.42 18.90 -2.51
CA LYS A 127 4.79 19.43 -2.75
C LYS A 127 5.05 20.69 -1.92
N ALA A 128 4.11 21.63 -1.87
CA ALA A 128 4.23 22.83 -1.06
C ALA A 128 4.28 22.50 0.44
N LEU A 129 3.44 21.56 0.89
CA LEU A 129 3.44 21.07 2.28
C LEU A 129 4.79 20.43 2.65
N SER A 130 5.31 19.53 1.82
CA SER A 130 6.62 18.89 2.03
C SER A 130 7.75 19.93 2.14
N LYS A 131 7.75 20.95 1.26
CA LYS A 131 8.70 22.07 1.34
C LYS A 131 8.58 22.83 2.66
N LYS A 132 7.35 23.05 3.17
CA LYS A 132 7.10 23.73 4.45
C LYS A 132 7.60 22.89 5.63
N LEU A 133 7.27 21.61 5.69
CA LEU A 133 7.65 20.70 6.77
C LEU A 133 9.17 20.46 6.83
N ARG A 134 9.86 20.50 5.68
CA ARG A 134 11.33 20.35 5.60
C ARG A 134 12.10 21.61 6.01
N LYS A 135 11.44 22.77 6.23
CA LYS A 135 12.13 23.97 6.71
C LYS A 135 12.62 23.73 8.14
N SER A 136 13.94 23.61 8.30
CA SER A 136 14.55 23.39 9.62
C SER A 136 14.39 24.63 10.50
N TRP A 137 13.94 24.41 11.74
CA TRP A 137 13.77 25.43 12.78
C TRP A 137 15.03 26.28 13.05
N TRP A 138 16.22 25.73 12.81
CA TRP A 138 17.49 26.44 13.00
C TRP A 138 17.83 27.48 11.92
N LYS A 139 17.13 27.48 10.77
CA LYS A 139 17.34 28.50 9.72
C LYS A 139 16.79 29.89 10.07
N PHE A 140 16.15 30.03 11.24
CA PHE A 140 15.69 31.32 11.76
C PHE A 140 16.75 32.06 12.59
N TRP A 141 17.88 31.42 12.93
CA TRP A 141 18.93 31.97 13.79
C TRP A 141 20.26 32.24 13.05
N GLN A 142 20.20 32.41 11.73
CA GLN A 142 21.36 32.70 10.88
C GLN A 142 21.08 33.85 9.92
#